data_AF-A0A925R235-F1
#
_entry.id   AF-A0A925R235-F1
#
_cell.length_a   1.000
_cell.length_b   1.000
_cell.length_c   1.000
_cell.angle_alpha   90.00
_cell.angle_beta   90.00
_cell.angle_gamma   90.00
#
_symmetry.space_group_name_H-M   'P 1'
#
loop_
_entity.id
_entity.type
_entity.pdbx_description
1 polymer ?
#
loop_
_entity_poly.entity_id
_entity_poly.type
_entity_poly.pdbx_seq_one_letter_code
_entity_poly.pdbx_strand_id
1 'polypeptide(L)'
;AEVAVQRPGVAQPLMWARTDTAGRVWIHPRAFMSPDLGSERTLGVAVRKGGMQSRAMLLRGQSQALQVRLGTVTSAPVRLDLVFLIDATGSMGDEIAKLKNSMRAMAQQIAQLPGQPDICYGLVAYRDRGDAYITRTHDFTDDLGAFQQQLANVQAHGGGDTPEALNEALHEVVHGLSWRNQAARMVVLVADAPPHLDYSGPQYDRDMQAALAKGIKLFAVGASGLDPVGEYIYRQMAQYTAGRFVFLTYRDAANPGSGPGTQTVHDVKQYSVQTLDRLVVRLVGEELARLKRG
;
A
#
# COMPACT_ATOMS: atom_id res chain seq x y z
N ALA A 1 8.89 -14.25 -1.18
CA ALA A 1 8.73 -15.57 -0.55
C ALA A 1 7.56 -15.48 0.42
N GLU A 2 6.79 -16.54 0.60
CA GLU A 2 5.74 -16.57 1.63
C GLU A 2 6.35 -16.96 2.97
N VAL A 3 5.88 -16.33 4.03
CA VAL A 3 6.39 -16.45 5.38
C VAL A 3 5.21 -16.72 6.29
N ALA A 4 5.25 -17.83 7.01
CA ALA A 4 4.33 -18.14 8.10
C ALA A 4 5.06 -17.96 9.43
N VAL A 5 4.45 -17.21 10.35
CA VAL A 5 4.90 -17.12 11.74
C VAL A 5 3.95 -17.95 12.57
N GLN A 6 4.49 -18.84 13.40
CA GLN A 6 3.71 -19.81 14.17
C GLN A 6 4.25 -19.95 15.59
N ARG A 7 3.45 -20.50 16.49
CA ARG A 7 3.96 -20.89 17.82
C ARG A 7 4.95 -22.04 17.68
N PRO A 8 5.96 -22.14 18.55
CA PRO A 8 6.82 -23.32 18.61
C PRO A 8 5.97 -24.60 18.74
N GLY A 9 6.22 -25.59 17.89
CA GLY A 9 5.51 -26.87 17.92
C GLY A 9 4.07 -26.86 17.36
N VAL A 10 3.51 -25.71 16.96
CA VAL A 10 2.15 -25.62 16.39
C VAL A 10 2.24 -25.33 14.88
N ALA A 11 1.52 -26.14 14.08
CA ALA A 11 1.55 -26.01 12.63
C ALA A 11 0.65 -24.88 12.09
N GLN A 12 -0.36 -24.46 12.86
CA GLN A 12 -1.24 -23.36 12.46
C GLN A 12 -0.50 -22.02 12.57
N PRO A 13 -0.41 -21.25 11.48
CA PRO A 13 0.22 -19.93 11.50
C PRO A 13 -0.60 -18.93 12.32
N LEU A 14 0.10 -18.12 13.11
CA LEU A 14 -0.42 -16.92 13.75
C LEU A 14 -0.61 -15.78 12.74
N MET A 15 0.28 -15.70 11.76
CA MET A 15 0.17 -14.76 10.65
C MET A 15 0.85 -15.27 9.39
N TRP A 16 0.43 -14.74 8.26
CA TRP A 16 1.09 -14.88 6.97
C TRP A 16 1.66 -13.54 6.52
N ALA A 17 2.81 -13.58 5.86
CA ALA A 17 3.39 -12.45 5.16
C ALA A 17 4.04 -12.90 3.86
N ARG A 18 4.36 -11.93 3.01
CA ARG A 18 5.21 -12.14 1.86
C ARG A 18 6.37 -11.15 1.89
N THR A 19 7.58 -11.64 1.59
CA THR A 19 8.76 -10.78 1.52
C THR A 19 8.64 -9.76 0.40
N ASP A 20 9.24 -8.59 0.62
CA ASP A 20 9.44 -7.56 -0.39
C ASP A 20 10.39 -8.01 -1.51
N THR A 21 10.63 -7.11 -2.47
CA THR A 21 11.53 -7.34 -3.61
C THR A 21 12.99 -7.57 -3.19
N ALA A 22 13.40 -7.10 -2.01
CA ALA A 22 14.72 -7.37 -1.43
C ALA A 22 14.79 -8.72 -0.67
N GLY A 23 13.69 -9.47 -0.61
CA GLY A 23 13.61 -10.71 0.15
C GLY A 23 13.49 -10.50 1.66
N ARG A 24 13.05 -9.32 2.11
CA ARG A 24 12.87 -8.96 3.52
C ARG A 24 11.39 -8.88 3.89
N VAL A 25 11.09 -9.12 5.16
CA VAL A 25 9.76 -8.87 5.74
C VAL A 25 9.95 -8.36 7.16
N TRP A 26 9.18 -7.34 7.52
CA TRP A 26 9.10 -6.85 8.89
C TRP A 26 7.92 -7.53 9.56
N ILE A 27 8.15 -8.06 10.77
CA ILE A 27 7.13 -8.75 11.55
C ILE A 27 6.90 -7.91 12.79
N HIS A 28 5.63 -7.61 13.08
CA HIS A 28 5.21 -6.81 14.23
C HIS A 28 4.37 -7.68 15.18
N PRO A 29 4.98 -8.46 16.09
CA PRO A 29 4.29 -9.42 16.96
C PRO A 29 3.04 -8.86 17.66
N ARG A 30 3.09 -7.60 18.12
CA ARG A 30 1.98 -6.95 18.82
C ARG A 30 0.72 -6.76 17.97
N ALA A 31 0.81 -6.84 16.65
CA ALA A 31 -0.33 -6.63 15.76
C ALA A 31 -1.16 -7.90 15.51
N PHE A 32 -0.60 -9.09 15.76
CA PHE A 32 -1.27 -10.37 15.48
C PHE A 32 -1.22 -11.36 16.64
N MET A 33 -0.47 -11.06 17.71
CA MET A 33 -0.47 -11.87 18.92
C MET A 33 -1.46 -11.28 19.93
N SER A 34 -2.31 -12.13 20.50
CA SER A 34 -3.13 -11.75 21.64
C SER A 34 -2.26 -11.38 22.86
N PRO A 35 -2.76 -10.55 23.80
CA PRO A 35 -2.05 -10.22 25.03
C PRO A 35 -1.53 -11.45 25.79
N ASP A 36 -2.31 -12.53 25.82
CA ASP A 36 -1.97 -13.79 26.49
C ASP A 36 -0.80 -14.53 25.82
N LEU A 37 -0.68 -14.41 24.50
CA LEU A 37 0.47 -14.89 23.73
C LEU A 37 1.68 -13.95 23.84
N GLY A 38 1.50 -12.75 24.40
CA GLY A 38 2.54 -11.71 24.51
C GLY A 38 3.78 -12.14 25.29
N SER A 39 3.68 -13.18 26.13
CA SER A 39 4.78 -13.77 26.91
C SER A 39 5.68 -14.73 26.11
N GLU A 40 5.20 -15.25 24.97
CA GLU A 40 5.98 -16.14 24.11
C GLU A 40 7.19 -15.42 23.54
N ARG A 41 8.39 -15.83 23.95
CA ARG A 41 9.65 -15.23 23.50
C ARG A 41 10.10 -15.79 22.16
N THR A 42 9.74 -17.03 21.84
CA THR A 42 10.23 -17.73 20.65
C THR A 42 9.10 -17.97 19.68
N LEU A 43 9.31 -17.67 18.40
CA LEU A 43 8.36 -17.90 17.31
C LEU A 43 8.98 -18.83 16.27
N GLY A 44 8.21 -19.76 15.74
CA GLY A 44 8.58 -20.52 14.56
C GLY A 44 8.36 -19.69 13.30
N VAL A 45 9.29 -19.74 12.36
CA VAL A 45 9.20 -19.08 11.06
C VAL A 45 9.37 -20.13 9.98
N ALA A 46 8.35 -20.32 9.15
CA ALA A 46 8.42 -21.16 7.96
C ALA A 46 8.40 -20.28 6.72
N VAL A 47 9.35 -20.47 5.81
CA VAL A 47 9.49 -19.68 4.58
C VAL A 47 9.38 -20.62 3.39
N ARG A 48 8.55 -20.27 2.39
CA ARG A 48 8.43 -21.01 1.13
C ARG A 48 8.55 -20.11 -0.09
N LYS A 49 9.22 -20.60 -1.15
CA LYS A 49 9.30 -19.93 -2.47
C LYS A 49 9.65 -20.97 -3.53
N GLY A 50 8.85 -21.05 -4.60
CA GLY A 50 9.16 -21.90 -5.77
C GLY A 50 9.37 -23.37 -5.43
N GLY A 51 8.49 -23.97 -4.62
CA GLY A 51 8.59 -25.36 -4.17
C GLY A 51 9.61 -25.62 -3.05
N MET A 52 10.54 -24.70 -2.81
CA MET A 52 11.48 -24.80 -1.69
C MET A 52 10.85 -24.28 -0.39
N GLN A 53 11.22 -24.91 0.73
CA GLN A 53 10.82 -24.50 2.07
C GLN A 53 11.98 -24.59 3.05
N SER A 54 11.97 -23.71 4.06
CA SER A 54 12.90 -23.75 5.18
C SER A 54 12.19 -23.27 6.45
N ARG A 55 12.70 -23.70 7.61
CA ARG A 55 12.18 -23.31 8.92
C ARG A 55 13.30 -22.79 9.79
N ALA A 56 12.98 -21.79 10.61
CA ALA A 56 13.89 -21.23 11.59
C ALA A 56 13.12 -20.73 12.82
N MET A 57 13.84 -20.38 13.88
CA MET A 57 13.27 -19.81 15.09
C MET A 57 13.64 -18.32 15.19
N LEU A 58 12.66 -17.50 15.52
CA LEU A 58 12.81 -16.08 15.80
C LEU A 58 12.71 -15.86 17.31
N LEU A 59 13.77 -15.31 17.93
CA LEU A 59 13.72 -14.86 19.32
C LEU A 59 13.27 -13.39 19.34
N ARG A 60 12.13 -13.09 19.97
CA ARG A 60 11.63 -11.72 20.10
C ARG A 60 12.62 -10.87 20.91
N GLY A 61 12.94 -9.69 20.38
CA GLY A 61 13.90 -8.77 20.99
C GLY A 61 15.36 -9.03 20.62
N GLN A 62 15.67 -10.02 19.77
CA GLN A 62 17.01 -10.20 19.25
C GLN A 62 17.44 -9.00 18.38
N SER A 63 18.70 -8.59 18.49
CA SER A 63 19.23 -7.42 17.78
C SER A 63 19.49 -7.67 16.29
N GLN A 64 19.64 -8.94 15.89
CA GLN A 64 19.98 -9.33 14.53
C GLN A 64 18.75 -9.83 13.76
N ALA A 65 18.66 -9.48 12.48
CA ALA A 65 17.61 -10.01 11.61
C ALA A 65 17.76 -11.53 11.46
N LEU A 66 16.64 -12.26 11.50
CA LEU A 66 16.63 -13.69 11.19
C LEU A 66 16.89 -13.89 9.70
N GLN A 67 18.00 -14.54 9.35
CA GLN A 67 18.32 -14.89 7.98
C GLN A 67 17.85 -16.32 7.68
N VAL A 68 16.93 -16.46 6.73
CA VAL A 68 16.49 -17.76 6.21
C VAL A 68 17.01 -17.89 4.79
N ARG A 69 17.89 -18.86 4.56
CA ARG A 69 18.40 -19.18 3.23
C ARG A 69 17.48 -20.22 2.58
N LEU A 70 16.92 -19.84 1.44
CA LEU A 70 16.34 -20.77 0.48
C LEU A 70 17.38 -21.01 -0.61
N GLY A 71 17.30 -22.15 -1.30
CA GLY A 71 18.18 -22.44 -2.44
C GLY A 71 18.07 -21.40 -3.57
N THR A 72 18.83 -21.59 -4.63
CA THR A 72 18.86 -20.67 -5.76
C THR A 72 17.49 -20.62 -6.43
N VAL A 73 16.91 -19.43 -6.53
CA VAL A 73 15.66 -19.21 -7.27
C VAL A 73 16.02 -18.55 -8.58
N THR A 74 15.47 -19.05 -9.69
CA THR A 74 15.63 -18.44 -11.01
C THR A 74 15.05 -17.02 -11.04
N SER A 75 15.74 -16.13 -11.73
CA SER A 75 15.23 -14.79 -12.03
C SER A 75 13.99 -14.91 -12.93
N ALA A 76 12.92 -14.19 -12.58
CA ALA A 76 11.71 -14.08 -13.39
C ALA A 76 11.61 -12.65 -13.95
N PRO A 77 10.89 -12.43 -15.07
CA PRO A 77 10.58 -11.10 -15.54
C PRO A 77 9.96 -10.24 -14.44
N VAL A 78 10.33 -8.96 -14.41
CA VAL A 78 9.80 -8.01 -13.42
C VAL A 78 8.35 -7.71 -13.78
N ARG A 79 7.40 -8.24 -13.01
CA ARG A 79 5.97 -7.89 -13.12
C ARG A 79 5.60 -6.88 -12.04
N LEU A 80 4.84 -5.86 -12.41
CA LEU A 80 4.34 -4.82 -11.50
C LEU A 80 2.82 -4.72 -11.58
N ASP A 81 2.14 -4.92 -10.47
CA ASP A 81 0.73 -4.57 -10.31
C ASP A 81 0.66 -3.28 -9.51
N LEU A 82 0.19 -2.20 -10.15
CA LEU A 82 0.09 -0.87 -9.56
C LEU A 82 -1.37 -0.45 -9.47
N VAL A 83 -1.90 -0.37 -8.25
CA VAL A 83 -3.28 0.05 -7.99
C VAL A 83 -3.29 1.48 -7.50
N PHE A 84 -4.22 2.29 -8.03
CA PHE A 84 -4.56 3.58 -7.47
C PHE A 84 -5.84 3.43 -6.66
N LEU A 85 -5.72 3.63 -5.34
CA LEU A 85 -6.84 3.67 -4.42
C LEU A 85 -7.12 5.15 -4.12
N ILE A 86 -8.25 5.67 -4.58
CA ILE A 86 -8.51 7.11 -4.63
C ILE A 86 -9.77 7.45 -3.86
N ASP A 87 -9.64 8.37 -2.91
CA ASP A 87 -10.78 9.08 -2.35
C ASP A 87 -11.39 10.01 -3.42
N ALA A 88 -12.67 9.82 -3.70
CA ALA A 88 -13.44 10.53 -4.72
C ALA A 88 -14.57 11.39 -4.11
N THR A 89 -14.43 11.78 -2.85
CA THR A 89 -15.31 12.72 -2.14
C THR A 89 -15.09 14.15 -2.63
N GLY A 90 -15.96 15.08 -2.22
CA GLY A 90 -15.97 16.44 -2.74
C GLY A 90 -14.66 17.23 -2.55
N SER A 91 -13.93 17.01 -1.45
CA SER A 91 -12.68 17.72 -1.13
C SER A 91 -11.52 17.35 -2.04
N MET A 92 -11.54 16.16 -2.64
CA MET A 92 -10.44 15.59 -3.44
C MET A 92 -10.36 16.09 -4.89
N GLY A 93 -11.16 17.09 -5.27
CA GLY A 93 -11.27 17.57 -6.66
C GLY A 93 -9.95 17.97 -7.30
N ASP A 94 -9.15 18.77 -6.59
CA ASP A 94 -7.86 19.26 -7.09
C ASP A 94 -6.82 18.13 -7.19
N GLU A 95 -6.77 17.23 -6.21
CA GLU A 95 -5.90 16.08 -6.14
C GLU A 95 -6.18 15.09 -7.30
N ILE A 96 -7.46 14.79 -7.55
CA ILE A 96 -7.88 13.95 -8.66
C ILE A 96 -7.51 14.58 -10.00
N ALA A 97 -7.72 15.89 -10.17
CA ALA A 97 -7.33 16.60 -11.39
C ALA A 97 -5.80 16.55 -11.62
N LYS A 98 -5.00 16.78 -10.57
CA LYS A 98 -3.53 16.67 -10.63
C LYS A 98 -3.08 15.26 -11.00
N LEU A 99 -3.70 14.23 -10.43
CA LEU A 99 -3.41 12.83 -10.74
C LEU A 99 -3.73 12.50 -12.21
N LYS A 100 -4.92 12.89 -12.70
CA LYS A 100 -5.31 12.72 -14.11
C LYS A 100 -4.28 13.32 -15.07
N ASN A 101 -3.86 14.57 -14.81
CA ASN A 101 -2.91 15.29 -15.65
C ASN A 101 -1.52 14.65 -15.66
N SER A 102 -1.11 14.06 -14.53
CA SER A 102 0.23 13.50 -14.34
C SER A 102 0.35 12.03 -14.74
N MET A 103 -0.77 11.31 -14.85
CA MET A 103 -0.80 9.85 -15.00
C MET A 103 -0.01 9.35 -16.22
N ARG A 104 -0.14 10.02 -17.37
CA ARG A 104 0.55 9.61 -18.60
C ARG A 104 2.08 9.64 -18.42
N ALA A 105 2.59 10.76 -17.91
CA ALA A 105 4.02 10.95 -17.71
C ALA A 105 4.56 9.98 -16.65
N MET A 106 3.81 9.75 -15.58
CA MET A 106 4.15 8.78 -14.53
C MET A 106 4.25 7.36 -15.10
N ALA A 107 3.24 6.90 -15.85
CA ALA A 107 3.23 5.58 -16.46
C ALA A 107 4.40 5.37 -17.43
N GLN A 108 4.69 6.35 -18.29
CA GLN A 108 5.82 6.32 -19.22
C GLN A 108 7.17 6.21 -18.49
N GLN A 109 7.36 6.97 -17.40
CA GLN A 109 8.59 6.89 -16.60
C GLN A 109 8.73 5.53 -15.91
N ILE A 110 7.64 4.95 -15.37
CA ILE A 110 7.66 3.62 -14.75
C ILE A 110 8.02 2.54 -15.78
N ALA A 111 7.46 2.60 -16.98
CA ALA A 111 7.76 1.65 -18.06
C ALA A 111 9.24 1.68 -18.49
N GLN A 112 9.90 2.83 -18.33
CA GLN A 112 11.32 3.01 -18.64
C GLN A 112 12.25 2.65 -17.47
N LEU A 113 11.72 2.25 -16.31
CA LEU A 113 12.55 1.81 -15.20
C LEU A 113 13.39 0.59 -15.60
N PRO A 114 14.61 0.46 -15.08
CA PRO A 114 15.51 -0.58 -15.54
C PRO A 114 15.01 -1.96 -15.10
N GLY A 115 14.90 -2.87 -16.06
CA GLY A 115 14.15 -4.12 -15.95
C GLY A 115 12.86 -4.13 -16.77
N GLN A 116 12.43 -2.97 -17.30
CA GLN A 116 11.26 -2.78 -18.18
C GLN A 116 10.06 -3.59 -17.66
N PRO A 117 9.49 -3.19 -16.51
CA PRO A 117 8.48 -3.99 -15.84
C PRO A 117 7.28 -4.23 -16.77
N ASP A 118 6.74 -5.44 -16.70
CA ASP A 118 5.42 -5.79 -17.24
C ASP A 118 4.36 -5.25 -16.27
N ILE A 119 3.77 -4.10 -16.61
CA ILE A 119 2.90 -3.31 -15.71
C ILE A 119 1.43 -3.61 -16.00
N CYS A 120 0.67 -3.88 -14.95
CA CYS A 120 -0.79 -3.78 -14.98
C CYS A 120 -1.26 -2.72 -13.98
N TYR A 121 -2.27 -1.95 -14.38
CA TYR A 121 -2.87 -0.88 -13.58
C TYR A 121 -4.25 -1.29 -13.10
N GLY A 122 -4.55 -1.06 -11.82
CA GLY A 122 -5.88 -1.20 -11.24
C GLY A 122 -6.36 0.12 -10.63
N LEU A 123 -7.67 0.30 -10.53
CA LEU A 123 -8.28 1.51 -9.95
C LEU A 123 -9.38 1.11 -8.98
N VAL A 124 -9.32 1.61 -7.76
CA VAL A 124 -10.43 1.58 -6.80
C VAL A 124 -10.69 3.01 -6.38
N ALA A 125 -11.84 3.55 -6.74
CA ALA A 125 -12.30 4.85 -6.28
C ALA A 125 -13.39 4.67 -5.23
N TYR A 126 -13.39 5.46 -4.16
CA TYR A 126 -14.40 5.37 -3.12
C TYR A 126 -14.97 6.72 -2.72
N ARG A 127 -16.15 6.69 -2.10
CA ARG A 127 -16.79 7.81 -1.41
C ARG A 127 -17.38 7.30 -0.11
N ASP A 128 -18.47 7.87 0.41
CA ASP A 128 -19.12 7.36 1.61
C ASP A 128 -20.47 6.66 1.37
N ARG A 129 -21.02 6.11 2.44
CA ARG A 129 -22.37 5.59 2.53
C ARG A 129 -23.38 6.72 2.33
N GLY A 130 -24.38 6.45 1.51
CA GLY A 130 -25.39 7.45 1.14
C GLY A 130 -25.02 8.24 -0.11
N ASP A 131 -23.76 8.16 -0.59
CA ASP A 131 -23.39 8.66 -1.90
C ASP A 131 -23.85 7.73 -3.04
N ALA A 132 -23.66 8.22 -4.27
CA ALA A 132 -23.97 7.46 -5.49
C ALA A 132 -23.30 6.08 -5.56
N TYR A 133 -22.19 5.88 -4.85
CA TYR A 133 -21.53 4.59 -4.66
C TYR A 133 -20.58 4.69 -3.45
N ILE A 134 -20.36 3.57 -2.76
CA ILE A 134 -19.30 3.46 -1.76
C ILE A 134 -17.97 3.17 -2.46
N THR A 135 -17.92 2.15 -3.31
CA THR A 135 -16.73 1.78 -4.08
C THR A 135 -17.03 1.63 -5.57
N ARG A 136 -16.04 1.94 -6.40
CA ARG A 136 -15.98 1.62 -7.83
C ARG A 136 -14.64 0.99 -8.14
N THR A 137 -14.69 -0.28 -8.52
CA THR A 137 -13.51 -1.11 -8.76
C THR A 137 -13.36 -1.37 -10.25
N HIS A 138 -12.17 -1.11 -10.77
CA HIS A 138 -11.72 -1.52 -12.09
C HIS A 138 -10.50 -2.42 -11.92
N ASP A 139 -10.66 -3.67 -12.34
CA ASP A 139 -9.61 -4.68 -12.24
C ASP A 139 -8.42 -4.35 -13.17
N PHE A 140 -7.37 -5.15 -13.05
CA PHE A 140 -6.10 -4.93 -13.74
C PHE A 140 -6.22 -4.90 -15.26
N THR A 141 -5.57 -3.91 -15.87
CA THR A 141 -5.34 -3.81 -17.31
C THR A 141 -3.89 -3.44 -17.61
N ASP A 142 -3.31 -3.99 -18.68
CA ASP A 142 -2.03 -3.55 -19.24
C ASP A 142 -2.19 -2.42 -20.27
N ASP A 143 -3.42 -2.08 -20.66
CA ASP A 143 -3.74 -0.95 -21.53
C ASP A 143 -3.83 0.36 -20.72
N LEU A 144 -2.76 1.16 -20.80
CA LEU A 144 -2.69 2.49 -20.19
C LEU A 144 -3.81 3.42 -20.68
N GLY A 145 -4.22 3.33 -21.94
CA GLY A 145 -5.30 4.14 -22.50
C GLY A 145 -6.64 3.78 -21.87
N ALA A 146 -6.94 2.49 -21.74
CA ALA A 146 -8.15 2.02 -21.05
C ALA A 146 -8.15 2.43 -19.57
N PHE A 147 -7.02 2.28 -18.87
CA PHE A 147 -6.87 2.76 -17.49
C PHE A 147 -7.11 4.27 -17.37
N GLN A 148 -6.53 5.07 -18.28
CA GLN A 148 -6.71 6.52 -18.29
C GLN A 148 -8.17 6.94 -18.52
N GLN A 149 -8.92 6.21 -19.33
CA GLN A 149 -10.36 6.44 -19.51
C GLN A 149 -11.13 6.20 -18.22
N GLN A 150 -10.83 5.11 -17.49
CA GLN A 150 -11.47 4.85 -16.20
C GLN A 150 -11.12 5.93 -15.17
N LEU A 151 -9.84 6.30 -15.09
CA LEU A 151 -9.39 7.38 -14.21
C LEU A 151 -10.07 8.72 -14.57
N ALA A 152 -10.20 9.04 -15.86
CA ALA A 152 -10.86 10.27 -16.33
C ALA A 152 -12.32 10.37 -15.86
N ASN A 153 -13.01 9.24 -15.68
CA ASN A 153 -14.39 9.15 -15.20
C ASN A 153 -14.54 9.33 -13.68
N VAL A 154 -13.45 9.31 -12.91
CA VAL A 154 -13.50 9.56 -11.46
C VAL A 154 -13.80 11.03 -11.23
N GLN A 155 -14.88 11.33 -10.49
CA GLN A 155 -15.29 12.69 -10.17
C GLN A 155 -15.38 12.85 -8.65
N ALA A 156 -14.78 13.91 -8.12
CA ALA A 156 -14.97 14.33 -6.73
C ALA A 156 -16.42 14.78 -6.52
N HIS A 157 -17.14 14.09 -5.65
CA HIS A 157 -18.50 14.46 -5.25
C HIS A 157 -18.89 13.64 -4.02
N GLY A 158 -19.85 14.13 -3.26
CA GLY A 158 -20.36 13.39 -2.10
C GLY A 158 -19.48 13.63 -0.87
N GLY A 159 -19.58 12.71 0.07
CA GLY A 159 -19.14 12.90 1.44
C GLY A 159 -20.04 13.89 2.18
N GLY A 160 -19.47 14.58 3.16
CA GLY A 160 -20.12 15.67 3.90
C GLY A 160 -19.77 15.66 5.38
N ASP A 161 -19.61 14.47 5.94
CA ASP A 161 -18.94 14.21 7.20
C ASP A 161 -17.51 13.72 6.98
N THR A 162 -16.72 13.78 8.06
CA THR A 162 -15.44 13.09 8.21
C THR A 162 -15.63 12.22 9.44
N PRO A 163 -15.33 10.91 9.43
CA PRO A 163 -14.50 10.11 8.49
C PRO A 163 -15.13 9.78 7.12
N GLU A 164 -14.43 8.96 6.29
CA GLU A 164 -14.87 8.47 4.97
C GLU A 164 -14.78 6.93 4.84
N ALA A 165 -15.39 6.29 3.82
CA ALA A 165 -15.47 4.82 3.68
C ALA A 165 -14.20 4.12 3.10
N LEU A 166 -13.01 4.54 3.55
CA LEU A 166 -11.73 3.96 3.12
C LEU A 166 -11.61 2.45 3.43
N ASN A 167 -12.24 1.96 4.50
CA ASN A 167 -12.16 0.54 4.89
C ASN A 167 -12.75 -0.37 3.80
N GLU A 168 -13.92 -0.02 3.27
CA GLU A 168 -14.60 -0.73 2.19
C GLU A 168 -13.74 -0.76 0.93
N ALA A 169 -13.09 0.36 0.61
CA ALA A 169 -12.22 0.47 -0.55
C ALA A 169 -10.92 -0.35 -0.40
N LEU A 170 -10.30 -0.32 0.78
CA LEU A 170 -9.15 -1.16 1.07
C LEU A 170 -9.49 -2.66 0.99
N HIS A 171 -10.69 -3.03 1.45
CA HIS A 171 -11.19 -4.40 1.33
C HIS A 171 -11.26 -4.86 -0.13
N GLU A 172 -11.83 -4.03 -1.00
CA GLU A 172 -11.89 -4.29 -2.45
C GLU A 172 -10.48 -4.41 -3.06
N VAL A 173 -9.56 -3.52 -2.70
CA VAL A 173 -8.17 -3.58 -3.17
C VAL A 173 -7.51 -4.91 -2.77
N VAL A 174 -7.71 -5.35 -1.53
CA VAL A 174 -7.03 -6.54 -1.02
C VAL A 174 -7.69 -7.81 -1.53
N HIS A 175 -9.02 -7.89 -1.61
CA HIS A 175 -9.76 -9.14 -1.85
C HIS A 175 -10.53 -9.19 -3.16
N GLY A 176 -10.94 -8.05 -3.73
CA GLY A 176 -11.70 -7.98 -4.97
C GLY A 176 -10.85 -7.99 -6.24
N LEU A 177 -9.61 -7.48 -6.19
CA LEU A 177 -8.74 -7.38 -7.36
C LEU A 177 -8.00 -8.69 -7.72
N SER A 178 -7.79 -8.92 -9.02
CA SER A 178 -7.16 -10.12 -9.57
C SER A 178 -5.62 -10.05 -9.60
N TRP A 179 -5.00 -9.86 -8.43
CA TRP A 179 -3.54 -9.70 -8.30
C TRP A 179 -2.75 -10.83 -8.96
N ARG A 180 -1.82 -10.49 -9.85
CA ARG A 180 -0.99 -11.48 -10.56
C ARG A 180 -0.07 -12.21 -9.61
N ASN A 181 0.13 -13.50 -9.86
CA ASN A 181 1.13 -14.28 -9.15
C ASN A 181 2.54 -13.80 -9.51
N GLN A 182 3.42 -13.76 -8.51
CA GLN A 182 4.82 -13.36 -8.66
C GLN A 182 5.06 -11.93 -9.20
N ALA A 183 4.07 -11.03 -9.08
CA ALA A 183 4.26 -9.61 -9.31
C ALA A 183 4.72 -8.87 -8.04
N ALA A 184 5.44 -7.76 -8.22
CA ALA A 184 5.53 -6.73 -7.20
C ALA A 184 4.17 -6.02 -7.13
N ARG A 185 3.57 -5.97 -5.94
CA ARG A 185 2.20 -5.49 -5.74
C ARG A 185 2.23 -4.20 -4.95
N MET A 186 1.75 -3.12 -5.53
CA MET A 186 1.84 -1.78 -4.95
C MET A 186 0.51 -1.07 -5.08
N VAL A 187 0.13 -0.37 -4.01
CA VAL A 187 -1.07 0.49 -3.95
C VAL A 187 -0.58 1.90 -3.67
N VAL A 188 -1.01 2.84 -4.49
CA VAL A 188 -0.90 4.27 -4.22
C VAL A 188 -2.27 4.71 -3.70
N LEU A 189 -2.38 4.84 -2.38
CA LEU A 189 -3.58 5.36 -1.71
C LEU A 189 -3.49 6.89 -1.70
N VAL A 190 -4.49 7.60 -2.22
CA VAL A 190 -4.54 9.07 -2.25
C VAL A 190 -5.85 9.52 -1.64
N ALA A 191 -5.78 10.16 -0.48
CA ALA A 191 -6.95 10.49 0.34
C ALA A 191 -6.63 11.56 1.39
N ASP A 192 -7.66 12.28 1.86
CA ASP A 192 -7.58 13.37 2.83
C ASP A 192 -8.40 13.16 4.11
N ALA A 193 -9.00 11.98 4.31
CA ALA A 193 -9.81 11.66 5.50
C ALA A 193 -9.43 10.33 6.17
N PRO A 194 -9.61 10.19 7.50
CA PRO A 194 -9.53 8.88 8.17
C PRO A 194 -10.65 7.93 7.69
N PRO A 195 -10.48 6.60 7.84
CA PRO A 195 -11.57 5.66 7.67
C PRO A 195 -12.58 5.75 8.83
N HIS A 196 -13.85 5.45 8.56
CA HIS A 196 -14.81 5.11 9.62
C HIS A 196 -14.35 3.92 10.46
N LEU A 197 -14.41 4.03 11.79
CA LEU A 197 -14.05 2.95 12.73
C LEU A 197 -15.27 2.40 13.50
N ASP A 198 -16.41 3.06 13.37
CA ASP A 198 -17.68 2.73 14.02
C ASP A 198 -18.58 1.84 13.15
N TYR A 199 -18.26 1.71 11.87
CA TYR A 199 -18.97 0.84 10.94
C TYR A 199 -18.70 -0.64 11.22
N SER A 200 -19.75 -1.47 11.20
CA SER A 200 -19.65 -2.93 11.37
C SER A 200 -19.03 -3.68 10.17
N GLY A 201 -18.53 -2.96 9.17
CA GLY A 201 -18.01 -3.48 7.91
C GLY A 201 -16.54 -3.93 8.00
N PRO A 202 -15.83 -3.99 6.86
CA PRO A 202 -14.39 -4.19 6.83
C PRO A 202 -13.66 -3.20 7.74
N GLN A 203 -12.46 -3.58 8.19
CA GLN A 203 -11.65 -2.79 9.10
C GLN A 203 -10.21 -2.75 8.58
N TYR A 204 -9.61 -1.55 8.54
CA TYR A 204 -8.30 -1.37 7.93
C TYR A 204 -7.23 -2.25 8.54
N ASP A 205 -7.30 -2.54 9.84
CA ASP A 205 -6.30 -3.30 10.58
C ASP A 205 -6.22 -4.75 10.10
N ARG A 206 -7.36 -5.39 9.83
CA ARG A 206 -7.46 -6.75 9.27
C ARG A 206 -7.01 -6.78 7.83
N ASP A 207 -7.44 -5.82 7.02
CA ASP A 207 -7.11 -5.80 5.60
C ASP A 207 -5.66 -5.39 5.34
N MET A 208 -5.05 -4.59 6.22
CA MET A 208 -3.60 -4.35 6.27
C MET A 208 -2.82 -5.64 6.53
N GLN A 209 -3.29 -6.51 7.44
CA GLN A 209 -2.65 -7.82 7.68
C GLN A 209 -2.79 -8.74 6.48
N ALA A 210 -3.96 -8.77 5.84
CA ALA A 210 -4.17 -9.52 4.62
C ALA A 210 -3.34 -8.98 3.44
N ALA A 211 -3.15 -7.67 3.34
CA ALA A 211 -2.26 -7.03 2.38
C ALA A 211 -0.82 -7.50 2.56
N LEU A 212 -0.31 -7.52 3.80
CA LEU A 212 1.03 -8.06 4.11
C LEU A 212 1.14 -9.55 3.73
N ALA A 213 0.12 -10.37 4.02
CA ALA A 213 0.08 -11.78 3.61
C ALA A 213 0.15 -11.95 2.08
N LYS A 214 -0.53 -11.06 1.35
CA LYS A 214 -0.52 -11.01 -0.12
C LYS A 214 0.72 -10.31 -0.69
N GLY A 215 1.56 -9.68 0.13
CA GLY A 215 2.74 -8.92 -0.31
C GLY A 215 2.40 -7.62 -1.04
N ILE A 216 1.24 -7.04 -0.73
CA ILE A 216 0.77 -5.76 -1.24
C ILE A 216 1.38 -4.66 -0.38
N LYS A 217 2.08 -3.71 -1.00
CA LYS A 217 2.66 -2.53 -0.33
C LYS A 217 1.75 -1.33 -0.46
N LEU A 218 1.48 -0.62 0.63
CA LEU A 218 0.73 0.64 0.60
C LEU A 218 1.67 1.85 0.66
N PHE A 219 1.64 2.64 -0.41
CA PHE A 219 2.16 3.99 -0.44
C PHE A 219 0.99 4.94 -0.18
N ALA A 220 0.79 5.28 1.09
CA ALA A 220 -0.29 6.16 1.52
C ALA A 220 0.12 7.62 1.32
N VAL A 221 -0.61 8.34 0.47
CA VAL A 221 -0.44 9.75 0.15
C VAL A 221 -1.56 10.52 0.86
N GLY A 222 -1.22 11.13 1.98
CA GLY A 222 -2.11 12.07 2.67
C GLY A 222 -2.22 13.36 1.88
N ALA A 223 -3.41 13.67 1.41
CA ALA A 223 -3.75 14.97 0.85
C ALA A 223 -4.07 15.97 1.97
N SER A 224 -4.19 17.24 1.61
CA SER A 224 -4.55 18.30 2.55
C SER A 224 -5.88 18.01 3.24
N GLY A 225 -5.94 18.22 4.55
CA GLY A 225 -7.14 17.97 5.34
C GLY A 225 -7.05 16.69 6.17
N LEU A 226 -6.08 15.80 5.86
CA LEU A 226 -5.89 14.58 6.65
C LEU A 226 -5.50 14.93 8.09
N ASP A 227 -6.39 14.53 9.00
CA ASP A 227 -6.28 14.80 10.43
C ASP A 227 -5.24 13.86 11.10
N PRO A 228 -4.90 14.10 12.39
CA PRO A 228 -3.93 13.26 13.09
C PRO A 228 -4.32 11.78 13.20
N VAL A 229 -5.62 11.47 13.23
CA VAL A 229 -6.12 10.09 13.27
C VAL A 229 -5.87 9.39 11.94
N GLY A 230 -6.20 10.06 10.83
CA GLY A 230 -5.92 9.61 9.48
C GLY A 230 -4.44 9.43 9.24
N GLU A 231 -3.60 10.39 9.63
CA GLU A 231 -2.14 10.25 9.58
C GLU A 231 -1.64 9.02 10.33
N TYR A 232 -2.13 8.81 11.56
CA TYR A 232 -1.75 7.65 12.37
C TYR A 232 -2.11 6.33 11.68
N ILE A 233 -3.31 6.23 11.11
CA ILE A 233 -3.79 5.04 10.40
C ILE A 233 -2.99 4.82 9.10
N TYR A 234 -2.73 5.86 8.33
CA TYR A 234 -2.03 5.76 7.05
C TYR A 234 -0.57 5.35 7.26
N ARG A 235 0.08 5.89 8.30
CA ARG A 235 1.43 5.49 8.72
C ARG A 235 1.47 4.04 9.18
N GLN A 236 0.46 3.56 9.91
CA GLN A 236 0.36 2.14 10.26
C GLN A 236 0.28 1.26 9.02
N MET A 237 -0.65 1.53 8.10
CA MET A 237 -0.81 0.74 6.87
C MET A 237 0.48 0.71 6.04
N ALA A 238 1.11 1.87 5.85
CA ALA A 238 2.37 1.98 5.14
C ALA A 238 3.50 1.21 5.84
N GLN A 239 3.68 1.40 7.15
CA GLN A 239 4.73 0.73 7.91
C GLN A 239 4.56 -0.79 7.90
N TYR A 240 3.34 -1.26 8.16
CA TYR A 240 3.03 -2.68 8.29
C TYR A 240 3.25 -3.44 6.99
N THR A 241 3.01 -2.79 5.85
CA THR A 241 3.19 -3.36 4.51
C THR A 241 4.55 -3.03 3.90
N ALA A 242 5.48 -2.44 4.66
CA ALA A 242 6.80 -2.00 4.19
C ALA A 242 6.73 -1.03 2.99
N GLY A 243 5.65 -0.27 2.91
CA GLY A 243 5.48 0.89 2.04
C GLY A 243 5.95 2.18 2.73
N ARG A 244 5.35 3.30 2.37
CA ARG A 244 5.71 4.63 2.90
C ARG A 244 4.50 5.53 3.01
N PHE A 245 4.43 6.29 4.09
CA PHE A 245 3.54 7.44 4.16
C PHE A 245 4.23 8.61 3.47
N VAL A 246 3.50 9.27 2.58
CA VAL A 246 3.88 10.52 1.94
C VAL A 246 2.72 11.48 2.08
N PHE A 247 3.00 12.77 1.98
CA PHE A 247 2.00 13.80 2.10
C PHE A 247 2.22 14.87 1.04
N LEU A 248 1.15 15.56 0.67
CA LEU A 248 1.18 16.67 -0.26
C LEU A 248 1.59 17.96 0.46
N THR A 249 2.27 18.85 -0.27
CA THR A 249 2.66 20.18 0.21
C THR A 249 2.11 21.25 -0.71
N TYR A 250 1.80 22.41 -0.13
CA TYR A 250 1.06 23.48 -0.80
C TYR A 250 1.75 24.83 -0.59
N ARG A 251 1.38 25.83 -1.37
CA ARG A 251 1.88 27.21 -1.20
C ARG A 251 1.46 27.78 0.14
N ASP A 252 0.20 27.57 0.48
CA ASP A 252 -0.41 27.82 1.77
C ASP A 252 -0.95 26.49 2.30
N ALA A 253 -0.43 26.02 3.43
CA ALA A 253 -0.84 24.74 4.02
C ALA A 253 -2.33 24.70 4.39
N ALA A 254 -2.94 25.85 4.68
CA ALA A 254 -4.35 25.95 5.02
C ALA A 254 -5.26 26.03 3.79
N ASN A 255 -4.71 26.19 2.58
CA ASN A 255 -5.47 26.31 1.33
C ASN A 255 -4.91 25.36 0.25
N PRO A 256 -5.54 24.19 0.04
CA PRO A 256 -5.10 23.19 -0.94
C PRO A 256 -5.11 23.68 -2.40
N GLY A 257 -6.00 24.63 -2.70
CA GLY A 257 -6.13 25.29 -4.00
C GLY A 257 -5.08 26.39 -4.23
N SER A 258 -4.24 26.70 -3.23
CA SER A 258 -3.17 27.72 -3.34
C SER A 258 -2.06 27.37 -4.34
N GLY A 259 -2.08 26.14 -4.86
CA GLY A 259 -1.09 25.63 -5.79
C GLY A 259 0.13 25.02 -5.09
N PRO A 260 1.13 24.58 -5.86
CA PRO A 260 2.29 23.89 -5.33
C PRO A 260 3.13 24.81 -4.45
N GLY A 261 3.66 24.25 -3.36
CA GLY A 261 4.59 24.92 -2.47
C GLY A 261 5.18 23.95 -1.46
N THR A 262 5.77 24.47 -0.40
CA THR A 262 6.51 23.68 0.58
C THR A 262 5.79 23.58 1.92
N GLN A 263 4.67 24.26 2.15
CA GLN A 263 4.01 24.23 3.45
C GLN A 263 3.15 22.96 3.62
N THR A 264 3.00 22.52 4.87
CA THR A 264 2.18 21.36 5.24
C THR A 264 1.60 21.56 6.65
N VAL A 265 0.40 21.03 6.88
CA VAL A 265 -0.21 20.93 8.22
C VAL A 265 0.16 19.65 8.95
N HIS A 266 0.82 18.71 8.26
CA HIS A 266 1.16 17.40 8.82
C HIS A 266 2.28 17.48 9.86
N ASP A 267 2.22 16.65 10.90
CA ASP A 267 3.27 16.57 11.94
C ASP A 267 4.50 15.82 11.42
N VAL A 268 5.36 16.57 10.70
CA VAL A 268 6.56 16.06 10.06
C VAL A 268 7.73 17.03 10.22
N LYS A 269 8.90 16.48 10.51
CA LYS A 269 10.17 17.20 10.54
C LYS A 269 11.08 16.65 9.44
N GLN A 270 11.82 17.53 8.77
CA GLN A 270 12.83 17.16 7.76
C GLN A 270 12.29 16.28 6.61
N TYR A 271 11.45 16.85 5.75
CA TYR A 271 10.94 16.18 4.54
C TYR A 271 11.58 16.74 3.26
N SER A 272 11.38 16.01 2.17
CA SER A 272 11.76 16.44 0.82
C SER A 272 10.50 16.64 -0.01
N VAL A 273 10.44 17.73 -0.77
CA VAL A 273 9.29 18.06 -1.63
C VAL A 273 9.57 17.56 -3.04
N GLN A 274 8.62 16.79 -3.59
CA GLN A 274 8.62 16.31 -4.97
C GLN A 274 7.21 16.41 -5.52
N THR A 275 7.08 16.47 -6.85
CA THR A 275 5.78 16.32 -7.49
C THR A 275 5.28 14.87 -7.33
N LEU A 276 3.96 14.67 -7.28
CA LEU A 276 3.35 13.36 -7.05
C LEU A 276 3.81 12.30 -8.07
N ASP A 277 3.97 12.69 -9.35
CA ASP A 277 4.50 11.82 -10.40
C ASP A 277 5.93 11.36 -10.11
N ARG A 278 6.85 12.29 -9.80
CA ARG A 278 8.25 11.96 -9.50
C ARG A 278 8.37 11.10 -8.25
N LEU A 279 7.53 11.38 -7.27
CA LEU A 279 7.46 10.62 -6.04
C LEU A 279 7.04 9.17 -6.31
N VAL A 280 5.92 8.94 -6.99
CA VAL A 280 5.43 7.59 -7.29
C VAL A 280 6.46 6.83 -8.14
N VAL A 281 7.01 7.47 -9.19
CA VAL A 281 8.07 6.88 -10.02
C VAL A 281 9.28 6.48 -9.17
N ARG A 282 9.72 7.34 -8.24
CA ARG A 282 10.82 7.02 -7.33
C ARG A 282 10.49 5.86 -6.41
N LEU A 283 9.31 5.84 -5.79
CA LEU A 283 8.89 4.78 -4.88
C LEU A 283 8.86 3.42 -5.58
N VAL A 284 8.25 3.38 -6.77
CA VAL A 284 8.21 2.17 -7.61
C VAL A 284 9.62 1.78 -8.05
N GLY A 285 10.42 2.75 -8.53
CA GLY A 285 11.80 2.52 -8.96
C GLY A 285 12.71 1.96 -7.87
N GLU A 286 12.67 2.52 -6.66
CA GLU A 286 13.42 2.03 -5.52
C GLU A 286 13.02 0.61 -5.11
N GLU A 287 11.73 0.29 -5.20
CA GLU A 287 11.23 -1.05 -4.87
C GLU A 287 11.62 -2.06 -5.96
N LEU A 288 11.48 -1.74 -7.24
CA LEU A 288 11.87 -2.63 -8.33
C LEU A 288 13.39 -2.81 -8.43
N ALA A 289 14.19 -1.79 -8.12
CA ALA A 289 15.66 -1.88 -8.14
C ALA A 289 16.24 -2.91 -7.16
N ARG A 290 15.47 -3.29 -6.14
CA ARG A 290 15.86 -4.29 -5.14
C ARG A 290 15.67 -5.73 -5.64
N LEU A 291 14.88 -5.94 -6.69
CA LEU A 291 14.83 -7.24 -7.35
C LEU A 291 16.23 -7.54 -7.86
N LYS A 292 16.87 -8.56 -7.28
CA LYS A 292 18.16 -9.04 -7.77
C LYS A 292 18.01 -9.37 -9.25
N ARG A 293 18.67 -8.59 -10.09
CA ARG A 293 18.95 -9.00 -11.46
C ARG A 293 19.87 -10.21 -11.35
N GLY A 294 19.46 -11.30 -12.00
CA GLY A 294 20.17 -12.59 -11.94
C GLY A 294 21.66 -12.45 -12.21
#